data_AF-A0A660W592-F1
#
_entry.id   AF-A0A660W592-F1
#
_cell.length_a   1.000
_cell.length_b   1.000
_cell.length_c   1.000
_cell.angle_alpha   90.00
_cell.angle_beta   90.00
_cell.angle_gamma   90.00
#
_symmetry.space_group_name_H-M   'P 1'
#
loop_
_entity.id
_entity.type
_entity.pdbx_description
1 polymer ?
#
loop_
_entity_poly.entity_id
_entity_poly.type
_entity_poly.pdbx_seq_one_letter_code
_entity_poly.pdbx_strand_id
1 'polypeptide(L)'
;MQVARVFLGLLSINKTTTQACYHTIMPLYYYTVILLYYYTIMLSGRPRRFKCFFLLMAVTACVPNLQAGSAGAVDLGPAIGTIDPRSLSQRREDMLKSIITISIAAMAAIISAHGCHRKGAEEPRPPRDGAHHEAPASAPDNRTPRESRFVPKHIDIIQKIGKQRSGYEAPKNLVIKDRAAFEDVWRKIHYSVFPKPAPPQVDFEKEMIIAVFMGKCATGGHSIDIVDVVEYADKVEVQFARRKPSPGDVTTTATTRPFCLVKVARINKEATFLEVSVGDPQP
;
A
#
# COMPACT_ATOMS: atom_id res chain seq x y z
N MET A 1 -10.53 31.83 -6.81
CA MET A 1 -9.25 31.46 -7.45
C MET A 1 -8.04 31.37 -6.49
N GLN A 2 -8.20 31.49 -5.15
CA GLN A 2 -7.10 31.33 -4.19
C GLN A 2 -6.79 29.87 -3.81
N VAL A 3 -7.76 28.96 -3.94
CA VAL A 3 -7.66 27.58 -3.44
C VAL A 3 -6.78 26.68 -4.32
N ALA A 4 -6.71 26.98 -5.62
CA ALA A 4 -5.92 26.20 -6.58
C ALA A 4 -4.40 26.44 -6.45
N ARG A 5 -3.97 27.61 -5.95
CA ARG A 5 -2.55 27.92 -5.75
C ARG A 5 -1.96 27.30 -4.48
N VAL A 6 -2.79 27.04 -3.46
CA VAL A 6 -2.35 26.33 -2.25
C VAL A 6 -2.10 24.85 -2.55
N PHE A 7 -2.88 24.24 -3.44
CA PHE A 7 -2.72 22.84 -3.84
C PHE A 7 -1.50 22.59 -4.72
N LEU A 8 -1.12 23.53 -5.59
CA LEU A 8 0.10 23.40 -6.40
C LEU A 8 1.40 23.62 -5.61
N GLY A 9 1.36 24.30 -4.46
CA GLY A 9 2.52 24.48 -3.60
C GLY A 9 2.92 23.23 -2.81
N LEU A 10 2.00 22.28 -2.62
CA LEU A 10 2.22 21.05 -1.85
C LEU A 10 2.85 19.90 -2.66
N LEU A 11 2.94 20.02 -3.98
CA LEU A 11 3.47 18.97 -4.87
C LEU A 11 4.98 19.08 -5.13
N SER A 12 5.69 20.02 -4.50
CA SER A 12 7.14 20.19 -4.65
C SER A 12 7.89 19.94 -3.33
N ILE A 13 7.51 18.91 -2.58
CA ILE A 13 8.25 18.44 -1.41
C ILE A 13 8.96 17.14 -1.77
N ASN A 14 10.28 17.16 -1.61
CA ASN A 14 11.21 16.10 -1.97
C ASN A 14 10.84 14.76 -1.28
N LYS A 15 11.09 13.63 -1.97
CA LYS A 15 10.62 12.27 -1.63
C LYS A 15 11.00 11.76 -0.22
N THR A 16 11.95 12.38 0.47
CA THR A 16 12.44 11.92 1.78
C THR A 16 11.62 12.45 2.98
N THR A 17 10.88 13.55 2.84
CA THR A 17 10.05 14.09 3.94
C THR A 17 8.64 13.49 3.95
N THR A 18 8.20 12.89 2.85
CA THR A 18 6.85 12.34 2.68
C THR A 18 6.59 11.11 3.56
N GLN A 19 7.62 10.32 3.85
CA GLN A 19 7.47 9.02 4.51
C GLN A 19 7.26 9.14 6.04
N ALA A 20 7.90 10.13 6.68
CA ALA A 20 7.69 10.41 8.10
C ALA A 20 6.33 11.07 8.38
N CYS A 21 5.86 11.95 7.48
CA CYS A 21 4.54 12.55 7.58
C CYS A 21 3.40 11.53 7.36
N TYR A 22 3.57 10.55 6.48
CA TYR A 22 2.56 9.53 6.24
C TYR A 22 2.28 8.66 7.47
N HIS A 23 3.31 8.29 8.22
CA HIS A 23 3.17 7.41 9.38
C HIS A 23 2.43 8.06 10.57
N THR A 24 2.45 9.39 10.66
CA THR A 24 1.83 10.13 11.78
C THR A 24 0.50 10.77 11.39
N ILE A 25 0.36 11.23 10.14
CA ILE A 25 -0.85 11.93 9.67
C ILE A 25 -1.95 10.94 9.28
N MET A 26 -1.60 9.78 8.70
CA MET A 26 -2.59 8.76 8.33
C MET A 26 -3.37 8.19 9.53
N PRO A 27 -2.75 7.81 10.66
CA PRO A 27 -3.52 7.30 11.79
C PRO A 27 -4.44 8.36 12.41
N LEU A 28 -4.02 9.64 12.43
CA LEU A 28 -4.87 10.74 12.90
C LEU A 28 -6.06 10.96 11.97
N TYR A 29 -5.84 10.95 10.64
CA TYR A 29 -6.91 11.03 9.65
C TYR A 29 -7.88 9.83 9.75
N TYR A 30 -7.35 8.62 9.96
CA TYR A 30 -8.17 7.43 10.13
C TYR A 30 -9.01 7.51 11.42
N TYR A 31 -8.43 8.02 12.51
CA TYR A 31 -9.14 8.24 13.77
C TYR A 31 -10.27 9.27 13.64
N THR A 32 -10.04 10.39 12.93
CA THR A 32 -11.09 11.40 12.73
C THR A 32 -12.22 10.89 11.85
N VAL A 33 -11.92 10.11 10.81
CA VAL A 33 -12.92 9.46 9.96
C VAL A 33 -13.73 8.42 10.75
N ILE A 34 -13.08 7.60 11.60
CA ILE A 34 -13.76 6.65 12.49
C ILE A 34 -14.68 7.40 13.47
N LEU A 35 -14.19 8.47 14.10
CA LEU A 35 -15.00 9.25 15.04
C LEU A 35 -16.20 9.91 14.36
N LEU A 36 -16.04 10.45 13.15
CA LEU A 36 -17.14 10.99 12.36
C LEU A 36 -18.16 9.91 11.95
N TYR A 37 -17.69 8.71 11.60
CA TYR A 37 -18.54 7.56 11.31
C TYR A 37 -19.33 7.10 12.55
N TYR A 38 -18.69 7.02 13.72
CA TYR A 38 -19.38 6.72 14.98
C TYR A 38 -20.37 7.81 15.38
N TYR A 39 -20.03 9.07 15.16
CA TYR A 39 -20.90 10.20 15.47
C TYR A 39 -22.14 10.22 14.57
N THR A 40 -21.99 9.91 13.28
CA THR A 40 -23.13 9.75 12.35
C THR A 40 -24.01 8.54 12.71
N ILE A 41 -23.43 7.42 13.15
CA ILE A 41 -24.20 6.28 13.69
C ILE A 41 -24.95 6.68 14.97
N MET A 42 -24.33 7.43 15.87
CA MET A 42 -24.96 7.92 17.10
C MET A 42 -26.13 8.88 16.82
N LEU A 43 -26.00 9.74 15.80
CA LEU A 43 -27.04 10.66 15.33
C LEU A 43 -28.19 9.96 14.59
N SER A 44 -27.96 8.77 14.02
CA SER A 44 -28.97 8.03 13.23
C SER A 44 -30.13 7.42 14.03
N GLY A 45 -30.20 7.65 15.35
CA GLY A 45 -31.36 7.26 16.17
C GLY A 45 -31.63 5.75 16.31
N ARG A 46 -30.73 4.88 15.83
CA ARG A 46 -30.93 3.42 15.81
C ARG A 46 -30.91 2.79 17.22
N PRO A 47 -31.66 1.69 17.43
CA PRO A 47 -31.96 1.14 18.76
C PRO A 47 -30.71 0.67 19.53
N ARG A 48 -30.77 0.85 20.87
CA ARG A 48 -29.65 0.68 21.83
C ARG A 48 -28.85 -0.64 21.71
N ARG A 49 -29.44 -1.71 21.17
CA ARG A 49 -28.79 -3.02 21.00
C ARG A 49 -27.64 -3.02 19.99
N PHE A 50 -27.67 -2.13 19.00
CA PHE A 50 -26.57 -1.98 18.02
C PHE A 50 -25.37 -1.18 18.56
N LYS A 51 -25.60 -0.32 19.56
CA LYS A 51 -24.55 0.54 20.14
C LYS A 51 -23.57 -0.26 21.01
N CYS A 52 -24.07 -1.24 21.76
CA CYS A 52 -23.21 -2.12 22.58
C CYS A 52 -22.32 -3.04 21.73
N PHE A 53 -22.81 -3.50 20.57
CA PHE A 53 -22.07 -4.44 19.72
C PHE A 53 -20.84 -3.78 19.07
N PHE A 54 -20.95 -2.51 18.68
CA PHE A 54 -19.84 -1.76 18.11
C PHE A 54 -18.85 -1.25 19.17
N LEU A 55 -19.33 -0.86 20.36
CA LEU A 55 -18.45 -0.53 21.48
C LEU A 55 -17.60 -1.73 21.91
N LEU A 56 -18.17 -2.94 21.90
CA LEU A 56 -17.47 -4.17 22.24
C LEU A 56 -16.37 -4.51 21.21
N MET A 57 -16.64 -4.31 19.92
CA MET A 57 -15.64 -4.49 18.85
C MET A 57 -14.50 -3.45 18.93
N ALA A 58 -14.80 -2.20 19.29
CA ALA A 58 -13.79 -1.15 19.44
C ALA A 58 -12.87 -1.37 20.65
N VAL A 59 -13.42 -1.86 21.77
CA VAL A 59 -12.62 -2.20 22.97
C VAL A 59 -11.74 -3.43 22.72
N THR A 60 -12.23 -4.40 21.93
CA THR A 60 -11.46 -5.61 21.58
C THR A 60 -10.31 -5.32 20.59
N ALA A 61 -10.40 -4.24 19.81
CA ALA A 61 -9.34 -3.81 18.89
C ALA A 61 -8.22 -2.98 19.56
N CYS A 62 -8.39 -2.55 20.82
CA CYS A 62 -7.48 -1.62 21.49
C CYS A 62 -6.68 -2.20 22.67
N VAL A 63 -6.84 -3.49 23.04
CA VAL A 63 -6.06 -4.07 24.15
C VAL A 63 -5.62 -5.51 23.85
N PRO A 64 -4.33 -5.77 23.58
CA PRO A 64 -3.75 -7.07 23.87
C PRO A 64 -3.23 -7.06 25.33
N ASN A 65 -3.63 -8.07 26.10
CA ASN A 65 -3.28 -8.33 27.50
C ASN A 65 -3.90 -7.42 28.58
N LEU A 66 -4.93 -7.94 29.24
CA LEU A 66 -5.10 -7.72 30.68
C LEU A 66 -5.68 -8.98 31.32
N GLN A 67 -4.90 -9.53 32.25
CA GLN A 67 -5.22 -10.70 33.07
C GLN A 67 -6.45 -10.44 33.95
N ALA A 68 -7.22 -11.49 34.19
CA ALA A 68 -8.40 -11.48 35.05
C ALA A 68 -8.05 -10.99 36.48
N GLY A 69 -8.77 -9.97 36.93
CA GLY A 69 -8.75 -9.46 38.30
C GLY A 69 -10.15 -9.00 38.69
N SER A 70 -10.61 -9.49 39.84
CA SER A 70 -11.97 -9.44 40.40
C SER A 70 -12.46 -8.06 40.87
N ALA A 71 -13.79 -8.01 41.05
CA ALA A 71 -14.56 -7.29 42.07
C ALA A 71 -15.26 -5.98 41.71
N GLY A 72 -16.54 -5.90 42.13
CA GLY A 72 -17.24 -4.64 42.44
C GLY A 72 -18.53 -4.39 41.68
N ALA A 73 -19.66 -4.89 42.20
CA ALA A 73 -20.98 -4.36 41.85
C ALA A 73 -21.16 -2.99 42.52
N VAL A 74 -21.55 -1.97 41.75
CA VAL A 74 -21.97 -0.66 42.30
C VAL A 74 -23.33 -0.32 41.71
N ASP A 75 -24.31 -0.31 42.59
CA ASP A 75 -25.70 0.10 42.36
C ASP A 75 -25.81 1.62 42.33
N LEU A 76 -26.52 2.18 41.36
CA LEU A 76 -26.84 3.61 41.28
C LEU A 76 -28.26 3.79 40.72
N GLY A 77 -29.19 4.10 41.62
CA GLY A 77 -30.54 4.58 41.33
C GLY A 77 -30.59 5.96 40.65
N PRO A 78 -31.80 6.46 40.31
CA PRO A 78 -31.97 7.42 39.23
C PRO A 78 -31.94 8.88 39.72
N ALA A 79 -31.10 9.70 39.09
CA ALA A 79 -31.20 11.16 39.12
C ALA A 79 -31.22 11.68 37.68
N ILE A 80 -32.40 11.69 37.05
CA ILE A 80 -32.61 12.34 35.75
C ILE A 80 -33.07 13.77 36.04
N GLY A 81 -32.12 14.69 36.12
CA GLY A 81 -32.40 16.12 35.92
C GLY A 81 -32.66 16.37 34.43
N THR A 82 -33.75 17.06 34.10
CA THR A 82 -34.08 17.47 32.74
C THR A 82 -33.06 18.50 32.23
N ILE A 83 -32.21 18.11 31.28
CA ILE A 83 -31.23 19.00 30.63
C ILE A 83 -31.91 19.75 29.48
N ASP A 84 -31.93 21.08 29.54
CA ASP A 84 -32.48 21.96 28.51
C ASP A 84 -31.72 21.79 27.17
N PRO A 85 -32.39 21.41 26.05
CA PRO A 85 -31.75 21.14 24.77
C PRO A 85 -31.05 22.34 24.12
N ARG A 86 -31.41 23.59 24.48
CA ARG A 86 -30.73 24.79 23.95
C ARG A 86 -29.34 25.02 24.58
N SER A 87 -29.14 24.55 25.80
CA SER A 87 -27.83 24.62 26.48
C SER A 87 -26.81 23.63 25.88
N LEU A 88 -27.30 22.53 25.29
CA LEU A 88 -26.47 21.51 24.63
C LEU A 88 -26.02 21.96 23.24
N SER A 89 -26.85 22.67 22.46
CA SER A 89 -26.41 23.21 21.17
C SER A 89 -25.34 24.29 21.32
N GLN A 90 -25.48 25.17 22.31
CA GLN A 90 -24.48 26.21 22.58
C GLN A 90 -23.15 25.61 23.05
N ARG A 91 -23.19 24.66 24.00
CA ARG A 91 -21.99 23.91 24.44
C ARG A 91 -21.35 23.11 23.30
N ARG A 92 -22.14 22.60 22.35
CA ARG A 92 -21.64 21.87 21.17
C ARG A 92 -20.92 22.78 20.19
N GLU A 93 -21.42 24.00 19.96
CA GLU A 93 -20.73 24.98 19.11
C GLU A 93 -19.44 25.49 19.74
N ASP A 94 -19.44 25.74 21.05
CA ASP A 94 -18.26 26.21 21.76
C ASP A 94 -17.16 25.14 21.82
N MET A 95 -17.54 23.87 21.98
CA MET A 95 -16.63 22.73 21.89
C MET A 95 -16.04 22.59 20.47
N LEU A 96 -16.85 22.80 19.43
CA LEU A 96 -16.39 22.74 18.04
C LEU A 96 -15.40 23.87 17.72
N LYS A 97 -15.70 25.10 18.13
CA LYS A 97 -14.82 26.26 17.97
C LYS A 97 -13.51 26.07 18.72
N SER A 98 -13.55 25.50 19.92
CA SER A 98 -12.35 25.17 20.70
C SER A 98 -11.46 24.14 19.99
N ILE A 99 -12.04 23.05 19.48
CA ILE A 99 -11.29 22.00 18.74
C ILE A 99 -10.65 22.56 17.47
N ILE A 100 -11.37 23.37 16.71
CA ILE A 100 -10.85 24.01 15.48
C ILE A 100 -9.70 24.97 15.84
N THR A 101 -9.84 25.75 16.92
CA THR A 101 -8.82 26.73 17.34
C THR A 101 -7.53 26.04 17.80
N ILE A 102 -7.63 24.96 18.58
CA ILE A 102 -6.49 24.15 19.01
C ILE A 102 -5.78 23.52 17.80
N SER A 103 -6.55 23.06 16.82
CA SER A 103 -6.00 22.45 15.59
C SER A 103 -5.23 23.46 14.74
N ILE A 104 -5.76 24.68 14.59
CA ILE A 104 -5.08 25.76 13.84
C ILE A 104 -3.82 26.22 14.58
N ALA A 105 -3.88 26.36 15.91
CA ALA A 105 -2.71 26.74 16.72
C ALA A 105 -1.59 25.69 16.66
N ALA A 106 -1.93 24.40 16.71
CA ALA A 106 -0.98 23.30 16.57
C ALA A 106 -0.31 23.31 15.18
N MET A 107 -1.08 23.56 14.12
CA MET A 107 -0.55 23.67 12.75
C MET A 107 0.40 24.86 12.59
N ALA A 108 0.07 26.01 13.18
CA ALA A 108 0.93 27.20 13.14
C ALA A 108 2.26 26.99 13.88
N ALA A 109 2.24 26.31 15.03
CA ALA A 109 3.45 25.98 15.79
C ALA A 109 4.39 25.04 15.02
N ILE A 110 3.84 24.07 14.28
CA ILE A 110 4.61 23.15 13.44
C ILE A 110 5.27 23.87 12.26
N ILE A 111 4.59 24.86 11.66
CA ILE A 111 5.14 25.68 10.56
C ILE A 111 6.30 26.55 11.06
N SER A 112 6.18 27.14 12.25
CA SER A 112 7.27 27.91 12.87
C SER A 112 8.46 27.05 13.27
N ALA A 113 8.25 25.79 13.65
CA ALA A 113 9.31 24.84 14.00
C ALA A 113 10.09 24.28 12.78
N HIS A 114 9.59 24.49 11.55
CA HIS A 114 10.23 24.02 10.31
C HIS A 114 10.73 25.15 9.40
N GLY A 115 10.69 26.40 9.87
CA GLY A 115 11.37 27.53 9.24
C GLY A 115 12.88 27.50 9.45
N CYS A 116 13.57 26.47 8.96
CA CYS A 116 15.03 26.48 8.92
C CYS A 116 15.52 27.07 7.59
N HIS A 117 16.02 28.30 7.70
CA HIS A 117 17.23 28.81 7.07
C HIS A 117 17.42 28.57 5.56
N ARG A 118 17.25 29.65 4.79
CA ARG A 118 17.58 29.71 3.36
C ARG A 118 18.86 30.53 3.16
N LYS A 119 19.75 29.98 2.32
CA LYS A 119 20.93 30.56 1.63
C LYS A 119 22.23 30.61 2.46
N GLY A 120 23.40 30.26 1.93
CA GLY A 120 23.78 29.80 0.59
C GLY A 120 25.29 29.53 0.58
N ALA A 121 25.74 28.58 -0.25
CA ALA A 121 27.14 28.41 -0.58
C ALA A 121 27.24 28.15 -2.10
N GLU A 122 27.83 29.11 -2.79
CA GLU A 122 28.25 29.06 -4.19
C GLU A 122 29.53 28.19 -4.25
N GLU A 123 29.56 27.16 -5.09
CA GLU A 123 30.77 26.35 -5.32
C GLU A 123 31.42 26.75 -6.67
N PRO A 124 32.72 27.09 -6.72
CA PRO A 124 33.34 27.58 -7.95
C PRO A 124 33.65 26.44 -8.94
N ARG A 125 33.35 26.66 -10.22
CA ARG A 125 33.74 25.77 -11.33
C ARG A 125 35.26 25.78 -11.57
N PRO A 126 35.90 24.62 -11.83
CA PRO A 126 37.30 24.58 -12.24
C PRO A 126 37.50 24.92 -13.74
N PRO A 127 38.72 25.29 -14.15
CA PRO A 127 38.99 25.85 -15.48
C PRO A 127 39.06 24.77 -16.56
N ARG A 128 38.70 25.17 -17.79
CA ARG A 128 38.92 24.43 -19.02
C ARG A 128 40.34 24.70 -19.52
N ASP A 129 41.19 23.68 -19.51
CA ASP A 129 42.40 23.67 -20.32
C ASP A 129 42.21 22.70 -21.49
N GLY A 130 42.31 23.25 -22.69
CA GLY A 130 42.39 22.49 -23.93
C GLY A 130 43.83 22.06 -24.18
N ALA A 131 44.00 20.83 -24.64
CA ALA A 131 45.15 20.45 -25.44
C ALA A 131 44.74 19.31 -26.38
N HIS A 132 45.00 19.55 -27.66
CA HIS A 132 44.93 18.60 -28.76
C HIS A 132 45.70 17.32 -28.46
N HIS A 133 45.26 16.18 -29.00
CA HIS A 133 46.13 15.27 -29.75
C HIS A 133 45.28 14.32 -30.62
N GLU A 134 45.67 14.29 -31.88
CA GLU A 134 45.13 13.51 -33.00
C GLU A 134 45.71 12.08 -32.98
N ALA A 135 44.96 11.14 -33.55
CA ALA A 135 45.15 9.67 -33.48
C ALA A 135 46.47 9.13 -34.09
N PRO A 136 46.77 7.81 -33.96
CA PRO A 136 46.34 6.93 -35.05
C PRO A 136 45.94 5.48 -34.69
N ALA A 137 44.97 4.99 -35.49
CA ALA A 137 44.78 3.68 -36.12
C ALA A 137 45.20 2.34 -35.45
N SER A 138 44.23 1.42 -35.54
CA SER A 138 44.30 -0.01 -35.94
C SER A 138 44.47 -1.12 -34.88
N ALA A 139 43.38 -1.88 -34.67
CA ALA A 139 43.38 -3.30 -34.31
C ALA A 139 42.08 -3.95 -34.86
N PRO A 140 42.09 -5.25 -35.22
CA PRO A 140 41.26 -5.79 -36.30
C PRO A 140 39.81 -6.11 -35.91
N ASP A 141 38.97 -5.96 -36.93
CA ASP A 141 37.53 -6.17 -36.97
C ASP A 141 37.16 -7.66 -36.88
N ASN A 142 36.93 -8.16 -35.67
CA ASN A 142 36.33 -9.48 -35.48
C ASN A 142 34.80 -9.34 -35.53
N ARG A 143 34.23 -9.27 -36.74
CA ARG A 143 32.78 -9.38 -36.94
C ARG A 143 32.36 -10.83 -36.70
N THR A 144 32.07 -11.17 -35.45
CA THR A 144 31.05 -12.18 -35.20
C THR A 144 29.76 -11.71 -35.90
N PRO A 145 29.01 -12.60 -36.59
CA PRO A 145 27.70 -12.25 -37.13
C PRO A 145 26.88 -11.65 -36.00
N ARG A 146 26.44 -10.40 -36.18
CA ARG A 146 25.57 -9.69 -35.22
C ARG A 146 24.36 -10.56 -34.98
N GLU A 147 24.39 -11.32 -33.89
CA GLU A 147 23.21 -11.90 -33.31
C GLU A 147 22.23 -10.73 -33.16
N SER A 148 21.09 -10.86 -33.83
CA SER A 148 20.02 -9.87 -33.89
C SER A 148 19.95 -9.13 -32.55
N ARG A 149 20.19 -7.81 -32.56
CA ARG A 149 20.02 -6.94 -31.38
C ARG A 149 18.54 -6.84 -31.04
N PHE A 150 17.96 -7.96 -30.65
CA PHE A 150 16.66 -7.99 -30.06
C PHE A 150 16.84 -7.43 -28.65
N VAL A 151 16.36 -6.21 -28.46
CA VAL A 151 16.29 -5.59 -27.12
C VAL A 151 14.99 -6.08 -26.49
N PRO A 152 15.03 -6.84 -25.39
CA PRO A 152 13.83 -7.28 -24.72
C PRO A 152 13.00 -6.08 -24.25
N LYS A 153 11.68 -6.19 -24.39
CA LYS A 153 10.74 -5.14 -24.02
C LYS A 153 10.17 -5.42 -22.64
N HIS A 154 10.43 -4.53 -21.69
CA HIS A 154 9.78 -4.57 -20.38
C HIS A 154 8.32 -4.13 -20.52
N ILE A 155 7.42 -4.89 -19.89
CA ILE A 155 5.98 -4.70 -19.99
C ILE A 155 5.49 -4.07 -18.69
N ASP A 156 4.79 -2.95 -18.83
CA ASP A 156 4.25 -2.22 -17.70
C ASP A 156 3.21 -3.06 -16.93
N ILE A 157 3.42 -3.16 -15.62
CA ILE A 157 2.44 -3.71 -14.69
C ILE A 157 1.40 -2.62 -14.40
N ILE A 158 0.25 -2.72 -15.07
CA ILE A 158 -0.87 -1.78 -14.98
C ILE A 158 -1.49 -1.84 -13.57
N GLN A 159 -1.59 -3.04 -12.99
CA GLN A 159 -2.12 -3.25 -11.66
C GLN A 159 -1.45 -4.47 -11.01
N LYS A 160 -1.21 -4.42 -9.70
CA LYS A 160 -0.68 -5.53 -8.92
C LYS A 160 -1.54 -5.78 -7.68
N ILE A 161 -1.81 -7.05 -7.39
CA ILE A 161 -2.58 -7.51 -6.24
C ILE A 161 -1.83 -8.67 -5.58
N GLY A 162 -1.24 -8.42 -4.41
CA GLY A 162 -0.58 -9.46 -3.60
C GLY A 162 -1.26 -9.62 -2.24
N LYS A 163 -1.51 -10.86 -1.82
CA LYS A 163 -2.04 -11.18 -0.47
C LYS A 163 -1.49 -12.50 0.06
N GLN A 164 -1.71 -12.73 1.36
CA GLN A 164 -1.17 -13.86 2.11
C GLN A 164 -2.09 -15.10 2.16
N ARG A 165 -3.31 -15.02 1.59
CA ARG A 165 -4.29 -16.11 1.62
C ARG A 165 -4.91 -16.28 0.24
N SER A 166 -4.66 -17.42 -0.38
CA SER A 166 -5.36 -17.91 -1.57
C SER A 166 -5.99 -19.28 -1.30
N GLY A 167 -6.82 -19.76 -2.22
CA GLY A 167 -7.34 -21.14 -2.23
C GLY A 167 -6.43 -22.15 -2.94
N TYR A 168 -5.19 -21.80 -3.28
CA TYR A 168 -4.24 -22.70 -3.92
C TYR A 168 -3.31 -23.32 -2.87
N GLU A 169 -3.43 -24.64 -2.68
CA GLU A 169 -2.63 -25.40 -1.71
C GLU A 169 -1.20 -25.67 -2.19
N ALA A 170 -1.02 -25.83 -3.50
CA ALA A 170 0.28 -26.08 -4.14
C ALA A 170 0.75 -24.85 -4.94
N PRO A 171 2.08 -24.70 -5.15
CA PRO A 171 2.60 -23.68 -6.04
C PRO A 171 1.99 -23.81 -7.44
N LYS A 172 1.65 -22.67 -8.04
CA LYS A 172 1.06 -22.63 -9.38
C LYS A 172 1.36 -21.31 -10.06
N ASN A 173 1.62 -21.36 -11.37
CA ASN A 173 1.77 -20.20 -12.21
C ASN A 173 0.69 -20.24 -13.29
N LEU A 174 0.04 -19.11 -13.56
CA LEU A 174 -1.06 -19.01 -14.51
C LEU A 174 -0.91 -17.76 -15.38
N VAL A 175 -1.19 -17.93 -16.67
CA VAL A 175 -1.46 -16.82 -17.59
C VAL A 175 -2.92 -16.92 -17.98
N ILE A 176 -3.66 -15.85 -17.72
CA ILE A 176 -5.12 -15.80 -17.80
C ILE A 176 -5.50 -14.76 -18.86
N LYS A 177 -6.08 -15.24 -19.95
CA LYS A 177 -6.36 -14.46 -21.17
C LYS A 177 -7.86 -14.29 -21.46
N ASP A 178 -8.72 -14.82 -20.60
CA ASP A 178 -10.16 -14.75 -20.75
C ASP A 178 -10.86 -14.52 -19.40
N ARG A 179 -12.12 -14.07 -19.49
CA ARG A 179 -12.93 -13.69 -18.34
C ARG A 179 -13.30 -14.87 -17.44
N ALA A 180 -13.68 -16.01 -18.03
CA ALA A 180 -14.17 -17.16 -17.27
C ALA A 180 -13.05 -17.73 -16.38
N ALA A 181 -11.84 -17.92 -16.94
CA ALA A 181 -10.68 -18.35 -16.19
C ALA A 181 -10.29 -17.35 -15.08
N PHE A 182 -10.42 -16.04 -15.33
CA PHE A 182 -10.15 -15.04 -14.32
C PHE A 182 -11.16 -15.07 -13.17
N GLU A 183 -12.45 -15.22 -13.46
CA GLU A 183 -13.50 -15.32 -12.44
C GLU A 183 -13.32 -16.55 -11.55
N ASP A 184 -12.88 -17.67 -12.13
CA ASP A 184 -12.56 -18.89 -11.38
C ASP A 184 -11.37 -18.69 -10.43
N VAL A 185 -10.30 -18.07 -10.94
CA VAL A 185 -9.13 -17.72 -10.13
C VAL A 185 -9.54 -16.73 -9.03
N TRP A 186 -10.32 -15.71 -9.36
CA TRP A 186 -10.78 -14.68 -8.42
C TRP A 186 -11.63 -15.27 -7.29
N ARG A 187 -12.56 -16.17 -7.64
CA ARG A 187 -13.39 -16.91 -6.67
C ARG A 187 -12.52 -17.77 -5.75
N LYS A 188 -11.50 -18.43 -6.30
CA LYS A 188 -10.60 -19.31 -5.55
C LYS A 188 -9.68 -18.54 -4.60
N ILE A 189 -9.11 -17.41 -5.02
CA ILE A 189 -8.27 -16.59 -4.13
C ILE A 189 -9.08 -15.90 -3.02
N HIS A 190 -10.37 -15.65 -3.23
CA HIS A 190 -11.29 -15.08 -2.23
C HIS A 190 -12.24 -16.12 -1.61
N TYR A 191 -11.87 -17.41 -1.59
CA TYR A 191 -12.77 -18.48 -1.12
C TYR A 191 -13.26 -18.28 0.32
N SER A 192 -12.43 -17.66 1.18
CA SER A 192 -12.71 -17.45 2.60
C SER A 192 -13.15 -16.02 2.95
N VAL A 193 -13.51 -15.19 1.95
CA VAL A 193 -13.89 -13.79 2.16
C VAL A 193 -15.36 -13.61 1.84
N PHE A 194 -16.12 -13.02 2.78
CA PHE A 194 -17.55 -12.74 2.62
C PHE A 194 -17.91 -11.32 3.11
N PRO A 195 -18.61 -10.49 2.31
CA PRO A 195 -18.95 -10.74 0.91
C PRO A 195 -17.70 -10.79 0.02
N LYS A 196 -17.77 -11.52 -1.11
CA LYS A 196 -16.64 -11.57 -2.04
C LYS A 196 -16.41 -10.18 -2.65
N PRO A 197 -15.16 -9.68 -2.71
CA PRO A 197 -14.89 -8.42 -3.38
C PRO A 197 -15.15 -8.55 -4.88
N ALA A 198 -15.59 -7.45 -5.50
CA ALA A 198 -15.73 -7.40 -6.96
C ALA A 198 -14.35 -7.55 -7.63
N PRO A 199 -14.24 -8.33 -8.72
CA PRO A 199 -13.01 -8.40 -9.49
C PRO A 199 -12.70 -7.06 -10.16
N PRO A 200 -11.41 -6.73 -10.37
CA PRO A 200 -11.03 -5.56 -11.14
C PRO A 200 -11.54 -5.67 -12.58
N GLN A 201 -11.78 -4.52 -13.21
CA GLN A 201 -12.14 -4.47 -14.62
C GLN A 201 -10.89 -4.76 -15.48
N VAL A 202 -11.02 -5.76 -16.36
CA VAL A 202 -9.98 -6.19 -17.30
C VAL A 202 -10.61 -6.25 -18.69
N ASP A 203 -10.00 -5.58 -19.66
CA ASP A 203 -10.34 -5.70 -21.08
C ASP A 203 -9.47 -6.81 -21.69
N PHE A 204 -9.99 -8.04 -21.75
CA PHE A 204 -9.22 -9.20 -22.20
C PHE A 204 -8.78 -9.14 -23.67
N GLU A 205 -9.32 -8.23 -24.49
CA GLU A 205 -8.80 -8.02 -25.84
C GLU A 205 -7.43 -7.30 -25.82
N LYS A 206 -7.19 -6.47 -24.81
CA LYS A 206 -6.00 -5.61 -24.69
C LYS A 206 -5.10 -5.96 -23.51
N GLU A 207 -5.63 -6.65 -22.52
CA GLU A 207 -4.99 -6.94 -21.24
C GLU A 207 -5.03 -8.44 -20.95
N MET A 208 -4.12 -8.90 -20.10
CA MET A 208 -4.15 -10.24 -19.53
C MET A 208 -3.72 -10.19 -18.07
N ILE A 209 -4.06 -11.24 -17.32
CA ILE A 209 -3.65 -11.40 -15.93
C ILE A 209 -2.59 -12.49 -15.84
N ILE A 210 -1.49 -12.21 -15.13
CA ILE A 210 -0.49 -13.21 -14.75
C ILE A 210 -0.58 -13.41 -13.25
N ALA A 211 -0.60 -14.67 -12.81
CA ALA A 211 -0.72 -15.02 -11.41
C ALA A 211 0.35 -16.04 -11.00
N VAL A 212 0.99 -15.78 -9.85
CA VAL A 212 1.92 -16.69 -9.19
C VAL A 212 1.42 -17.02 -7.79
N PHE A 213 1.44 -18.30 -7.46
CA PHE A 213 0.98 -18.86 -6.19
C PHE A 213 2.13 -19.62 -5.53
N MET A 214 2.38 -19.33 -4.25
CA MET A 214 3.44 -19.98 -3.49
C MET A 214 3.00 -21.31 -2.86
N GLY A 215 1.70 -21.60 -2.82
CA GLY A 215 1.15 -22.74 -2.11
C GLY A 215 1.16 -22.56 -0.59
N LYS A 216 0.92 -23.64 0.15
CA LYS A 216 0.83 -23.64 1.60
C LYS A 216 2.20 -23.40 2.26
N CYS A 217 2.27 -22.39 3.11
CA CYS A 217 3.42 -22.08 3.96
C CYS A 217 3.03 -22.26 5.43
N ALA A 218 3.87 -22.96 6.21
CA ALA A 218 3.57 -23.32 7.60
C ALA A 218 3.54 -22.11 8.56
N THR A 219 4.25 -21.03 8.22
CA THR A 219 4.35 -19.81 9.02
C THR A 219 3.93 -18.59 8.21
N GLY A 220 3.80 -17.45 8.89
CA GLY A 220 3.85 -16.13 8.27
C GLY A 220 5.26 -15.76 7.80
N GLY A 221 5.40 -14.58 7.20
CA GLY A 221 6.70 -14.04 6.75
C GLY A 221 7.13 -14.47 5.34
N HIS A 222 6.35 -15.33 4.69
CA HIS A 222 6.54 -15.70 3.28
C HIS A 222 5.89 -14.68 2.36
N SER A 223 6.49 -14.40 1.21
CA SER A 223 5.84 -13.63 0.15
C SER A 223 6.28 -14.11 -1.23
N ILE A 224 5.45 -13.82 -2.21
CA ILE A 224 5.76 -14.00 -3.62
C ILE A 224 5.33 -12.74 -4.35
N ASP A 225 6.18 -12.23 -5.24
CA ASP A 225 5.89 -11.04 -6.03
C ASP A 225 6.37 -11.20 -7.47
N ILE A 226 5.63 -10.64 -8.43
CA ILE A 226 6.05 -10.56 -9.83
C ILE A 226 6.85 -9.27 -9.97
N VAL A 227 8.16 -9.40 -10.18
CA VAL A 227 9.10 -8.28 -10.20
C VAL A 227 9.10 -7.62 -11.56
N ASP A 228 9.08 -8.42 -12.63
CA ASP A 228 9.16 -7.92 -14.00
C ASP A 228 8.45 -8.85 -14.98
N VAL A 229 8.04 -8.30 -16.12
CA VAL A 229 7.47 -9.04 -17.25
C VAL A 229 8.20 -8.58 -18.51
N VAL A 230 9.00 -9.47 -19.07
CA VAL A 230 9.92 -9.16 -20.17
C VAL A 230 9.48 -9.91 -21.41
N GLU A 231 9.11 -9.16 -22.45
CA GLU A 231 8.75 -9.71 -23.75
C GLU A 231 10.00 -9.90 -24.62
N TYR A 232 10.24 -11.15 -25.01
CA TYR A 232 11.26 -11.55 -25.97
C TYR A 232 10.67 -11.74 -27.38
N ALA A 233 11.51 -12.06 -28.37
CA ALA A 233 11.05 -12.24 -29.75
C ALA A 233 10.04 -13.39 -29.87
N ASP A 234 10.29 -14.49 -29.18
CA ASP A 234 9.59 -15.77 -29.23
C ASP A 234 8.72 -16.05 -27.99
N LYS A 235 9.10 -15.51 -26.84
CA LYS A 235 8.46 -15.78 -25.54
C LYS A 235 8.18 -14.53 -24.73
N VAL A 236 7.41 -14.68 -23.66
CA VAL A 236 7.37 -13.73 -22.54
C VAL A 236 7.94 -14.40 -21.31
N GLU A 237 8.84 -13.72 -20.62
CA GLU A 237 9.42 -14.15 -19.36
C GLU A 237 8.79 -13.36 -18.22
N VAL A 238 8.25 -14.08 -17.25
CA VAL A 238 7.69 -13.52 -16.02
C VAL A 238 8.69 -13.76 -14.91
N GLN A 239 9.34 -12.71 -14.46
CA GLN A 239 10.27 -12.77 -13.35
C GLN A 239 9.52 -12.56 -12.05
N PHE A 240 9.63 -13.52 -11.14
CA PHE A 240 9.00 -13.43 -9.82
C PHE A 240 10.02 -13.75 -8.73
N ALA A 241 9.85 -13.13 -7.56
CA ALA A 241 10.69 -13.35 -6.41
C ALA A 241 9.87 -13.99 -5.29
N ARG A 242 10.49 -14.94 -4.59
CA ARG A 242 9.94 -15.51 -3.35
C ARG A 242 10.79 -15.04 -2.19
N ARG A 243 10.13 -14.56 -1.14
CA ARG A 243 10.76 -14.33 0.16
C ARG A 243 10.37 -15.45 1.10
N LYS A 244 11.37 -16.05 1.73
CA LYS A 244 11.19 -16.88 2.92
C LYS A 244 11.72 -16.09 4.12
N PRO A 245 11.11 -16.23 5.30
CA PRO A 245 11.65 -15.64 6.52
C PRO A 245 13.04 -16.24 6.82
N SER A 246 13.97 -15.40 7.24
CA SER A 246 15.33 -15.80 7.63
C SER A 246 15.32 -16.47 9.01
N PRO A 247 16.31 -17.31 9.35
CA PRO A 247 16.49 -17.80 10.70
C PRO A 247 16.56 -16.63 11.70
N GLY A 248 15.71 -16.66 12.73
CA GLY A 248 15.61 -15.59 13.73
C GLY A 248 14.57 -14.50 13.41
N ASP A 249 13.97 -14.49 12.21
CA ASP A 249 12.83 -13.61 11.93
C ASP A 249 11.66 -13.96 12.86
N VAL A 250 11.08 -12.95 13.51
CA VAL A 250 9.84 -13.11 14.27
C VAL A 250 8.71 -13.35 13.26
N THR A 251 8.17 -14.57 13.24
CA THR A 251 7.07 -14.96 12.35
C THR A 251 5.86 -15.42 13.14
N THR A 252 4.68 -15.33 12.53
CA THR A 252 3.47 -15.92 13.10
C THR A 252 3.42 -17.41 12.82
N THR A 253 2.83 -18.19 13.72
CA THR A 253 2.55 -19.63 13.54
C THR A 253 1.30 -19.88 12.68
N ALA A 254 0.82 -18.86 11.97
CA ALA A 254 -0.34 -18.97 11.11
C ALA A 254 0.06 -19.53 9.74
N THR A 255 -0.64 -20.56 9.28
CA THR A 255 -0.50 -21.06 7.91
C THR A 255 -0.95 -19.99 6.90
N THR A 256 -0.10 -19.73 5.90
CA THR A 256 -0.36 -18.77 4.82
C THR A 256 -0.34 -19.44 3.46
N ARG A 257 -0.89 -18.78 2.45
CA ARG A 257 -0.85 -19.17 1.03
C ARG A 257 -0.61 -17.96 0.14
N PRO A 258 0.60 -17.39 0.14
CA PRO A 258 0.90 -16.15 -0.58
C PRO A 258 0.65 -16.25 -2.08
N PHE A 259 0.19 -15.15 -2.67
CA PHE A 259 0.01 -15.03 -4.11
C PHE A 259 0.26 -13.60 -4.59
N CYS A 260 0.58 -13.45 -5.88
CA CYS A 260 0.62 -12.18 -6.58
C CYS A 260 -0.07 -12.31 -7.94
N LEU A 261 -0.96 -11.37 -8.24
CA LEU A 261 -1.60 -11.19 -9.53
C LEU A 261 -1.15 -9.84 -10.12
N VAL A 262 -0.79 -9.82 -11.40
CA VAL A 262 -0.54 -8.59 -12.14
C VAL A 262 -1.43 -8.50 -13.37
N LYS A 263 -1.87 -7.29 -13.69
CA LYS A 263 -2.52 -6.93 -14.95
C LYS A 263 -1.49 -6.27 -15.85
N VAL A 264 -1.35 -6.78 -17.06
CA VAL A 264 -0.40 -6.31 -18.07
C VAL A 264 -1.08 -6.23 -19.43
N ALA A 265 -0.44 -5.55 -20.38
CA ALA A 265 -0.86 -5.62 -21.78
C ALA A 265 -0.91 -7.08 -22.27
N ARG A 266 -1.85 -7.40 -23.15
CA ARG A 266 -2.03 -8.75 -23.69
C ARG A 266 -0.83 -9.12 -24.57
N ILE A 267 -0.25 -10.29 -24.30
CA ILE A 267 0.88 -10.83 -25.07
C ILE A 267 0.51 -12.23 -25.57
N ASN A 268 0.61 -12.43 -26.89
CA ASN A 268 0.28 -13.68 -27.56
C ASN A 268 1.54 -14.54 -27.82
N LYS A 269 2.40 -14.66 -26.81
CA LYS A 269 3.60 -15.50 -26.81
C LYS A 269 3.52 -16.53 -25.69
N GLU A 270 4.34 -17.57 -25.77
CA GLU A 270 4.46 -18.56 -24.70
C GLU A 270 5.07 -17.91 -23.46
N ALA A 271 4.49 -18.19 -22.29
CA ALA A 271 4.94 -17.60 -21.04
C ALA A 271 5.84 -18.57 -20.26
N THR A 272 7.04 -18.09 -19.94
CA THR A 272 8.01 -18.76 -19.08
C THR A 272 8.09 -18.03 -17.74
N PHE A 273 8.30 -18.78 -16.65
CA PHE A 273 8.34 -18.21 -15.30
C PHE A 273 9.71 -18.44 -14.70
N LEU A 274 10.41 -17.35 -14.38
CA LEU A 274 11.75 -17.36 -13.83
C LEU A 274 11.72 -16.85 -12.38
N GLU A 275 12.20 -17.68 -11.44
CA GLU A 275 12.41 -17.22 -10.07
C GLU A 275 13.71 -16.42 -10.01
N VAL A 276 13.63 -15.17 -9.59
CA VAL A 276 14.79 -14.28 -9.42
C VAL A 276 15.04 -14.02 -7.94
N SER A 277 16.31 -14.07 -7.54
CA SER A 277 16.72 -13.53 -6.25
C SER A 277 16.73 -12.01 -6.35
N VAL A 278 15.89 -11.33 -5.57
CA VAL A 278 16.05 -9.89 -5.34
C VAL A 278 17.30 -9.75 -4.46
N GLY A 279 18.48 -9.72 -5.10
CA GLY A 279 19.71 -9.32 -4.45
C GLY A 279 19.58 -7.86 -4.03
N ASP A 280 20.16 -7.51 -2.89
CA ASP A 280 20.22 -6.12 -2.42
C ASP A 280 20.60 -5.17 -3.56
N PRO A 281 20.02 -3.95 -3.63
CA PRO A 281 20.40 -2.98 -4.64
C PRO A 281 21.92 -2.84 -4.64
N GLN A 282 22.56 -3.04 -5.80
CA GLN A 282 23.98 -2.72 -5.93
C GLN A 282 24.20 -1.24 -5.55
N PRO A 283 25.25 -0.95 -4.76
CA PRO A 283 25.49 0.38 -4.18
C PRO A 283 25.71 1.47 -5.22
#